data_AF-A0A842T3M5-F1
#
_entry.id   AF-A0A842T3M5-F1
#
_cell.length_a   1.000
_cell.length_b   1.000
_cell.length_c   1.000
_cell.angle_alpha   90.00
_cell.angle_beta   90.00
_cell.angle_gamma   90.00
#
_symmetry.space_group_name_H-M   'P 1'
#
loop_
_entity.id
_entity.type
_entity.pdbx_description
1 polymer ?
#
loop_
_entity_poly.entity_id
_entity_poly.type
_entity_poly.pdbx_seq_one_letter_code
_entity_poly.pdbx_strand_id
1 'polypeptide(L)' 'MDSFKATRPSEPLLLIGNKIDLENKIKISSEEGKEYAKKHNMEFIQTSAKEGSNVEEAFK' A
#
# COMPACT_ATOMS: atom_id res chain seq x y z
N MET A 1 -14.01 -12.17 6.47
CA MET A 1 -14.36 -10.75 6.24
C MET A 1 -13.20 -9.92 6.75
N ASP A 2 -12.56 -9.14 5.89
CA ASP A 2 -11.40 -8.35 6.29
C ASP A 2 -11.75 -7.30 7.36
N SER A 3 -11.13 -7.41 8.53
CA SER A 3 -11.48 -6.63 9.73
C SER A 3 -11.39 -5.11 9.54
N PHE A 4 -10.57 -4.63 8.59
CA PHE A 4 -10.39 -3.21 8.32
C PHE A 4 -11.59 -2.55 7.63
N LYS A 5 -12.40 -3.29 6.86
CA LYS A 5 -13.65 -2.77 6.28
C LYS A 5 -14.82 -2.83 7.25
N ALA A 6 -14.79 -3.77 8.19
CA ALA A 6 -15.86 -3.96 9.16
C ALA A 6 -15.95 -2.82 10.18
N THR A 7 -14.83 -2.17 10.48
CA THR A 7 -14.76 -1.06 11.45
C THR A 7 -15.00 0.32 10.82
N ARG A 8 -14.71 0.49 9.53
CA ARG A 8 -14.78 1.78 8.81
C ARG A 8 -15.25 1.60 7.37
N PRO A 9 -16.57 1.39 7.15
CA PRO A 9 -17.09 1.04 5.82
C PRO A 9 -17.09 2.20 4.81
N SER A 10 -16.99 3.45 5.27
CA SER A 10 -17.16 4.65 4.43
C SER A 10 -15.90 5.51 4.29
N GLU A 11 -14.77 5.08 4.84
CA GLU A 11 -13.51 5.82 4.76
C GLU A 11 -12.65 5.34 3.58
N PRO A 12 -11.96 6.25 2.88
CA PRO A 12 -10.99 5.87 1.85
C PRO A 12 -9.84 5.08 2.49
N LEU A 13 -9.46 3.98 1.85
CA LEU A 13 -8.40 3.09 2.32
C LEU A 13 -7.24 3.09 1.32
N LEU A 14 -6.03 3.36 1.80
CA LEU A 14 -4.79 3.34 1.04
C LEU A 14 -3.89 2.22 1.55
N LEU A 15 -3.43 1.35 0.65
CA LEU A 15 -2.48 0.30 0.93
C LEU A 15 -1.06 0.80 0.65
N ILE A 16 -0.22 0.87 1.69
CA ILE A 16 1.16 1.35 1.58
C ILE A 16 2.14 0.18 1.68
N GLY A 17 2.81 -0.13 0.58
CA GLY A 17 3.96 -1.04 0.54
C GLY A 17 5.25 -0.32 0.91
N ASN A 18 5.57 -0.26 2.20
CA ASN A 18 6.79 0.40 2.70
C ASN A 18 8.05 -0.48 2.53
N LYS A 19 9.23 0.13 2.67
CA LYS A 19 10.57 -0.48 2.64
C LYS A 19 11.02 -1.00 1.27
N ILE A 20 10.65 -0.29 0.20
CA ILE A 20 11.11 -0.63 -1.15
C ILE A 20 12.63 -0.47 -1.35
N ASP A 21 13.32 0.21 -0.43
CA ASP A 21 14.79 0.27 -0.40
C ASP A 21 15.44 -1.12 -0.29
N LEU A 22 14.71 -2.10 0.24
CA LEU A 22 15.17 -3.47 0.37
C LEU A 22 14.77 -4.30 -0.85
N GLU A 23 15.15 -3.87 -2.06
CA GLU A 23 14.79 -4.53 -3.33
C GLU A 23 15.00 -6.06 -3.30
N ASN A 24 16.13 -6.50 -2.74
CA ASN A 24 16.49 -7.91 -2.58
C ASN A 24 15.64 -8.70 -1.55
N LYS A 25 14.81 -8.02 -0.76
CA LYS A 25 13.90 -8.61 0.23
C LYS A 25 12.43 -8.33 -0.08
N ILE A 26 12.14 -7.67 -1.20
CA ILE A 26 10.77 -7.49 -1.66
C ILE A 26 10.21 -8.86 -2.01
N LYS A 27 9.14 -9.25 -1.30
CA LYS A 27 8.40 -10.49 -1.57
C LYS A 27 7.15 -10.27 -2.40
N ILE A 28 6.67 -9.03 -2.46
CA ILE A 28 5.41 -8.67 -3.10
C ILE A 28 5.73 -7.75 -4.27
N SER A 29 5.43 -8.20 -5.48
CA SER A 29 5.57 -7.39 -6.69
C SER A 29 4.55 -6.25 -6.70
N SER A 30 4.86 -5.19 -7.45
CA SER A 30 3.95 -4.06 -7.61
C SER A 30 2.58 -4.47 -8.17
N GLU A 31 2.56 -5.46 -9.08
CA GLU A 31 1.32 -6.01 -9.63
C GLU A 31 0.47 -6.72 -8.57
N GLU A 32 1.06 -7.59 -7.75
CA GLU A 32 0.33 -8.27 -6.68
C GLU A 32 -0.27 -7.29 -5.66
N GLY A 33 0.48 -6.24 -5.30
CA GLY A 33 -0.01 -5.18 -4.43
C GLY A 33 -1.18 -4.40 -5.04
N LYS A 34 -1.10 -4.09 -6.34
CA LYS A 34 -2.19 -3.42 -7.08
C LYS A 34 -3.42 -4.31 -7.22
N GLU A 35 -3.26 -5.59 -7.52
CA GLU A 35 -4.38 -6.54 -7.62
C GLU A 35 -5.10 -6.70 -6.28
N TYR A 36 -4.35 -6.82 -5.18
CA TYR A 36 -4.92 -6.86 -3.84
C TYR A 36 -5.68 -5.56 -3.53
N ALA A 37 -5.07 -4.40 -3.73
CA ALA A 37 -5.73 -3.13 -3.48
C ALA A 37 -7.02 -2.97 -4.31
N LYS A 38 -6.97 -3.31 -5.61
CA LYS A 38 -8.14 -3.29 -6.50
C LYS A 38 -9.25 -4.23 -6.01
N LYS A 39 -8.92 -5.46 -5.60
CA LYS A 39 -9.87 -6.43 -5.03
C LYS A 39 -10.55 -5.87 -3.78
N HIS A 40 -9.81 -5.12 -2.97
CA HIS A 40 -10.32 -4.50 -1.75
C HIS A 40 -10.81 -3.05 -1.96
N ASN A 41 -10.90 -2.53 -3.18
CA ASN A 41 -11.29 -1.14 -3.48
C ASN A 41 -10.45 -0.11 -2.70
N MET A 42 -9.13 -0.31 -2.75
CA MET A 42 -8.12 0.53 -2.14
C MET A 42 -7.17 1.03 -3.22
N GLU A 43 -6.49 2.13 -2.93
CA GLU A 43 -5.34 2.56 -3.73
C GLU A 43 -4.06 1.88 -3.22
N PHE A 44 -3.05 1.70 -4.07
CA PHE A 44 -1.78 1.09 -3.68
C PHE A 44 -0.62 2.01 -4.02
N ILE A 45 0.22 2.27 -3.03
CA ILE A 45 1.46 3.02 -3.21
C ILE A 45 2.63 2.32 -2.54
N GLN A 46 3.78 2.36 -3.18
CA GLN A 46 5.02 1.83 -2.64
C GLN A 46 5.91 2.96 -2.18
N THR A 47 6.40 2.86 -0.95
CA THR A 47 7.18 3.93 -0.31
C THR A 47 8.47 3.40 0.29
N SER A 48 9.46 4.29 0.39
CA SER A 48 10.65 4.07 1.21
C SER A 48 10.70 5.16 2.26
N ALA A 49 10.27 4.85 3.49
CA ALA A 49 10.43 5.77 4.61
C ALA A 49 11.92 6.08 4.91
N LYS A 50 12.83 5.20 4.49
CA LYS A 50 14.28 5.36 4.70
C LYS A 50 14.91 6.32 3.69
N GLU A 51 14.56 6.18 2.40
CA GLU A 51 15.08 7.01 1.32
C GLU A 51 14.22 8.27 1.08
N GLY A 52 13.05 8.35 1.72
CA GLY A 52 12.05 9.39 1.48
C GLY A 52 11.25 9.20 0.17
N SER A 53 11.51 8.13 -0.58
CA SER A 53 10.86 7.89 -1.88
C SER A 53 9.36 7.64 -1.75
N ASN A 54 8.56 8.38 -2.52
CA ASN A 54 7.10 8.29 -2.63
C ASN A 54 6.35 8.53 -1.31
N VAL A 55 7.02 9.04 -0.26
CA VAL A 55 6.37 9.35 1.02
C VAL A 55 5.42 10.53 0.83
N GLU A 56 5.85 11.61 0.16
CA GLU A 56 4.97 12.76 -0.11
C GLU A 56 3.77 12.39 -0.97
N GLU A 57 3.97 11.51 -1.94
CA GLU A 57 2.93 11.04 -2.86
C GLU A 57 1.87 10.17 -2.15
N ALA A 58 2.25 9.51 -1.04
CA ALA A 58 1.34 8.71 -0.21
C ALA A 58 0.45 9.54 0.73
N PHE A 59 0.83 10.79 1.01
CA PHE A 59 0.15 11.68 1.97
C PHE A 59 -0.50 12.91 1.32
N LYS A 60 -0.52 12.97 -0.02
CA LYS A 60 -1.10 14.06 -0.80
C LYS A 60 -2.60 13.90 -1.00
#